data_AF-A0A383CB88-F1
#
_entry.id   AF-A0A383CB88-F1
#
_cell.length_a   1.000
_cell.length_b   1.000
_cell.length_c   1.000
_cell.angle_alpha   90.00
_cell.angle_beta   90.00
_cell.angle_gamma   90.00
#
_symmetry.space_group_name_H-M   'P 1'
#
loop_
_entity.id
_entity.type
_entity.pdbx_description
1 polymer ?
#
loop_
_entity_poly.entity_id
_entity_poly.type
_entity_poly.pdbx_seq_one_letter_code
_entity_poly.pdbx_strand_id
1 'polypeptide(L)'
;KKDEVERKRDEEQRKKDQSNQNNSKDKKEAKAKPYYEDNCMFKPEIILKVYGDVEDHKIDSVKKAKEELDITTSGIKVPVYILLWEVEGEKGLDKKSAEILKDFIISKFFPNLSADDGMVKHVTEDIINKVQRETITADYYPESCAAAMFVAATNVLDFKNYLGKIVFHEFHHVWDSSFYANSPQGDRENPAWMNEGMAEYDGLIKSMALNWTNQNYFNTEISNIKSKLISNPSYIDIDKD
;
A
#
# COMPACT_ATOMS: atom_id res chain seq x y z
N LYS A 1 -42.13 28.02 -32.27
CA LYS A 1 -41.51 27.33 -33.43
C LYS A 1 -40.02 27.06 -33.25
N LYS A 2 -39.22 27.91 -32.57
CA LYS A 2 -37.80 27.61 -32.25
C LYS A 2 -37.64 26.51 -31.18
N ASP A 3 -38.44 26.57 -30.11
CA ASP A 3 -38.30 25.68 -28.95
C ASP A 3 -38.65 24.21 -29.20
N GLU A 4 -39.40 23.91 -30.28
CA GLU A 4 -39.81 22.55 -30.63
C GLU A 4 -38.74 21.82 -31.46
N VAL A 5 -37.92 22.57 -32.19
CA VAL A 5 -36.80 22.04 -32.98
C VAL A 5 -35.62 21.71 -32.09
N GLU A 6 -35.40 22.50 -31.04
CA GLU A 6 -34.34 22.30 -30.05
C GLU A 6 -34.59 21.05 -29.20
N ARG A 7 -35.84 20.85 -28.73
CA ARG A 7 -36.22 19.64 -27.99
C ARG A 7 -36.07 18.35 -28.79
N LYS A 8 -36.38 18.38 -30.10
CA LYS A 8 -36.21 17.20 -30.96
C LYS A 8 -34.73 16.83 -31.18
N ARG A 9 -33.84 17.84 -31.21
CA ARG A 9 -32.40 17.62 -31.30
C ARG A 9 -31.83 16.99 -30.03
N ASP A 10 -32.24 17.49 -28.86
CA ASP A 10 -31.78 16.96 -27.58
C ASP A 10 -32.26 15.51 -27.35
N GLU A 11 -33.45 15.18 -27.84
CA GLU A 11 -34.00 13.83 -27.73
C GLU A 11 -33.32 12.83 -28.68
N GLU A 12 -32.94 13.25 -29.89
CA GLU A 12 -32.12 12.44 -30.80
C GLU A 12 -30.69 12.23 -30.28
N GLN A 13 -30.12 13.26 -29.63
CA GLN A 13 -28.79 13.17 -29.02
C GLN A 13 -28.79 12.18 -27.85
N ARG A 14 -29.79 12.27 -26.95
CA ARG A 14 -29.97 11.31 -25.85
C ARG A 14 -30.17 9.87 -26.32
N LYS A 15 -30.87 9.65 -27.43
CA LYS A 15 -31.05 8.30 -28.01
C LYS A 15 -29.75 7.76 -28.62
N LYS A 16 -28.90 8.61 -29.20
CA LYS A 16 -27.55 8.23 -29.65
C LYS A 16 -26.63 7.88 -28.48
N ASP A 17 -26.68 8.67 -27.41
CA ASP A 17 -25.84 8.45 -26.22
C ASP A 17 -26.23 7.16 -25.48
N GLN A 18 -27.52 6.86 -25.37
CA GLN A 18 -28.01 5.58 -24.82
C GLN A 18 -27.67 4.37 -25.71
N SER A 19 -27.71 4.52 -27.04
CA SER A 19 -27.30 3.46 -27.97
C SER A 19 -25.80 3.15 -27.87
N ASN A 20 -24.96 4.18 -27.70
CA ASN A 20 -23.52 4.01 -27.50
C ASN A 20 -23.17 3.38 -26.14
N GLN A 21 -23.94 3.67 -25.08
CA GLN A 21 -23.78 3.00 -23.78
C GLN A 21 -24.19 1.52 -23.83
N ASN A 22 -25.24 1.16 -24.59
CA ASN A 22 -25.65 -0.24 -24.73
C ASN A 22 -24.69 -1.05 -25.60
N ASN A 23 -24.10 -0.46 -26.65
CA ASN A 23 -23.07 -1.13 -27.46
C ASN A 23 -21.73 -1.33 -26.73
N SER A 24 -21.48 -0.61 -25.62
CA SER A 24 -20.29 -0.78 -24.79
C SER A 24 -20.39 -2.00 -23.86
N LYS A 25 -21.60 -2.44 -23.50
CA LYS A 25 -21.83 -3.53 -22.53
C LYS A 25 -21.56 -4.95 -23.08
N ASP A 26 -21.45 -5.11 -24.40
CA ASP A 26 -21.30 -6.43 -25.04
C ASP A 26 -19.88 -6.75 -25.56
N LYS A 27 -18.91 -5.86 -25.37
CA LYS A 27 -17.50 -6.26 -25.50
C LYS A 27 -17.09 -6.93 -24.20
N LYS A 28 -17.05 -8.27 -24.20
CA LYS A 28 -16.15 -9.02 -23.32
C LYS A 28 -14.74 -8.48 -23.56
N GLU A 29 -14.33 -7.48 -22.80
CA GLU A 29 -12.93 -7.13 -22.66
C GLU A 29 -12.24 -8.40 -22.17
N ALA A 30 -11.39 -8.96 -23.02
CA ALA A 30 -10.42 -9.94 -22.56
C ALA A 30 -9.67 -9.27 -21.41
N LYS A 31 -9.83 -9.78 -20.18
CA LYS A 31 -9.06 -9.29 -19.03
C LYS A 31 -7.59 -9.29 -19.46
N ALA A 32 -7.02 -8.10 -19.63
CA ALA A 32 -5.60 -7.96 -19.93
C ALA A 32 -4.84 -8.72 -18.85
N LYS A 33 -3.89 -9.58 -19.25
CA LYS A 33 -3.05 -10.28 -18.27
C LYS A 33 -2.23 -9.25 -17.49
N PRO A 34 -1.99 -9.47 -16.19
CA PRO A 34 -1.15 -8.57 -15.40
C PRO A 34 0.26 -8.44 -15.99
N TYR A 35 0.81 -7.23 -16.00
CA TYR A 35 2.15 -6.93 -16.52
C TYR A 35 3.24 -7.91 -16.03
N TYR A 36 3.16 -8.32 -14.75
CA TYR A 36 4.19 -9.16 -14.14
C TYR A 36 4.29 -10.57 -14.75
N GLU A 37 3.20 -11.14 -15.27
CA GLU A 37 3.20 -12.52 -15.77
C GLU A 37 4.11 -12.70 -16.99
N ASP A 38 4.23 -11.65 -17.81
CA ASP A 38 4.99 -11.69 -19.05
C ASP A 38 6.36 -10.99 -18.93
N ASN A 39 6.59 -10.16 -17.90
CA ASN A 39 7.75 -9.26 -17.83
C ASN A 39 8.63 -9.43 -16.58
N CYS A 40 8.16 -10.12 -15.54
CA CYS A 40 8.89 -10.27 -14.30
C CYS A 40 9.41 -11.70 -14.10
N MET A 41 10.71 -11.84 -13.87
CA MET A 41 11.38 -13.13 -13.73
C MET A 41 11.59 -13.57 -12.27
N PHE A 42 11.23 -12.71 -11.31
CA PHE A 42 11.46 -12.98 -9.89
C PHE A 42 10.37 -13.87 -9.30
N LYS A 43 10.76 -14.73 -8.36
CA LYS A 43 9.82 -15.55 -7.61
C LYS A 43 9.19 -14.73 -6.47
N PRO A 44 7.95 -15.05 -6.05
CA PRO A 44 7.39 -14.47 -4.85
C PRO A 44 8.21 -14.89 -3.63
N GLU A 45 8.84 -13.93 -2.98
CA GLU A 45 9.55 -14.09 -1.72
C GLU A 45 9.50 -12.80 -0.89
N ILE A 46 9.56 -12.91 0.43
CA ILE A 46 9.66 -11.75 1.33
C ILE A 46 11.13 -11.59 1.73
N ILE A 47 11.70 -10.41 1.49
CA ILE A 47 13.13 -10.14 1.66
C ILE A 47 13.32 -8.99 2.63
N LEU A 48 14.04 -9.20 3.72
CA LEU A 48 14.43 -8.12 4.64
C LEU A 48 15.78 -7.51 4.21
N LYS A 49 15.82 -6.19 4.08
CA LYS A 49 17.02 -5.37 3.93
C LYS A 49 17.11 -4.37 5.07
N VAL A 50 18.22 -4.41 5.79
CA VAL A 50 18.50 -3.51 6.92
C VAL A 50 19.55 -2.50 6.49
N TYR A 51 19.32 -1.22 6.79
CA TYR A 51 20.19 -0.11 6.45
C TYR A 51 20.58 0.67 7.71
N GLY A 52 21.88 0.88 7.90
CA GLY A 52 22.43 1.50 9.10
C GLY A 52 22.47 0.57 10.31
N ASP A 53 22.71 1.15 11.48
CA ASP A 53 22.89 0.44 12.75
C ASP A 53 21.55 0.31 13.50
N VAL A 54 20.63 -0.48 12.92
CA VAL A 54 19.34 -0.79 13.56
C VAL A 54 19.57 -1.76 14.72
N GLU A 55 18.94 -1.51 15.86
CA GLU A 55 19.06 -2.37 17.05
C GLU A 55 18.57 -3.81 16.79
N ASP A 56 19.31 -4.81 17.29
CA ASP A 56 19.02 -6.23 17.06
C ASP A 56 17.59 -6.63 17.41
N HIS A 57 17.05 -6.11 18.52
CA HIS A 57 15.70 -6.45 18.95
C HIS A 57 14.61 -5.94 17.99
N LYS A 58 14.85 -4.83 17.29
CA LYS A 58 13.98 -4.28 16.23
C LYS A 58 14.05 -5.15 14.98
N ILE A 59 15.26 -5.57 14.60
CA ILE A 59 15.48 -6.51 13.49
C ILE A 59 14.78 -7.85 13.77
N ASP A 60 14.91 -8.39 14.97
CA ASP A 60 14.31 -9.67 15.37
C ASP A 60 12.79 -9.64 15.35
N SER A 61 12.19 -8.52 15.77
CA SER A 61 10.75 -8.26 15.67
C SER A 61 10.26 -8.37 14.22
N VAL A 62 10.95 -7.71 13.29
CA VAL A 62 10.64 -7.74 11.84
C VAL A 62 10.89 -9.12 11.23
N LYS A 63 11.98 -9.80 11.59
CA LYS A 63 12.29 -11.15 11.11
C LYS A 63 11.20 -12.15 11.50
N LYS A 64 10.75 -12.13 12.76
CA LYS A 64 9.67 -13.00 13.22
C LYS A 64 8.38 -12.75 12.44
N ALA A 65 8.00 -11.48 12.23
CA ALA A 65 6.82 -11.17 11.44
C ALA A 65 6.94 -11.69 9.99
N LYS A 66 8.11 -11.48 9.37
CA LYS A 66 8.40 -12.01 8.03
C LYS A 66 8.26 -13.54 7.95
N GLU A 67 8.64 -14.29 8.98
CA GLU A 67 8.53 -15.76 9.01
C GLU A 67 7.07 -16.25 9.09
N GLU A 68 6.18 -15.43 9.65
CA GLU A 68 4.75 -15.73 9.79
C GLU A 68 3.91 -15.29 8.58
N LEU A 69 4.50 -14.47 7.68
CA LEU A 69 3.85 -14.05 6.45
C LEU A 69 3.93 -15.13 5.38
N ASP A 70 2.78 -15.55 4.86
CA ASP A 70 2.69 -16.51 3.77
C ASP A 70 2.44 -15.80 2.43
N ILE A 71 3.53 -15.53 1.71
CA ILE A 71 3.46 -14.95 0.36
C ILE A 71 2.90 -15.94 -0.68
N THR A 72 2.93 -17.24 -0.41
CA THR A 72 2.46 -18.26 -1.36
C THR A 72 0.94 -18.25 -1.42
N THR A 73 0.29 -18.17 -0.25
CA THR A 73 -1.18 -18.16 -0.15
C THR A 73 -1.80 -16.77 -0.26
N SER A 74 -1.03 -15.69 -0.06
CA SER A 74 -1.53 -14.31 -0.22
C SER A 74 -1.95 -13.97 -1.65
N GLY A 75 -1.46 -14.72 -2.64
CA GLY A 75 -1.70 -14.45 -4.05
C GLY A 75 -0.68 -13.49 -4.67
N ILE A 76 0.11 -12.76 -3.89
CA ILE A 76 1.16 -11.86 -4.39
C ILE A 76 2.16 -12.67 -5.24
N LYS A 77 2.45 -12.19 -6.46
CA LYS A 77 3.28 -12.90 -7.45
C LYS A 77 4.68 -12.35 -7.65
N VAL A 78 4.99 -11.24 -7.00
CA VAL A 78 6.29 -10.56 -7.08
C VAL A 78 6.98 -10.62 -5.71
N PRO A 79 8.31 -10.47 -5.63
CA PRO A 79 8.99 -10.32 -4.36
C PRO A 79 8.53 -9.06 -3.61
N VAL A 80 8.49 -9.15 -2.28
CA VAL A 80 8.16 -8.05 -1.37
C VAL A 80 9.37 -7.75 -0.51
N TYR A 81 9.89 -6.52 -0.61
CA TYR A 81 11.04 -6.08 0.15
C TYR A 81 10.63 -5.35 1.43
N ILE A 82 11.06 -5.81 2.59
CA ILE A 82 10.98 -5.05 3.84
C ILE A 82 12.27 -4.25 3.95
N LEU A 83 12.17 -2.93 3.95
CA LEU A 83 13.29 -2.01 4.09
C LEU A 83 13.24 -1.40 5.47
N LEU A 84 14.20 -1.77 6.30
CA LEU A 84 14.28 -1.37 7.70
C LEU A 84 15.48 -0.45 7.89
N TRP A 85 15.26 0.74 8.46
CA TRP A 85 16.33 1.66 8.82
C TRP A 85 16.01 2.37 10.13
N GLU A 86 17.04 2.78 10.85
CA GLU A 86 16.90 3.50 12.10
C GLU A 86 16.51 4.96 11.84
N VAL A 87 15.63 5.51 12.67
CA VAL A 87 15.29 6.95 12.63
C VAL A 87 15.91 7.65 13.83
N GLU A 88 16.71 8.69 13.55
CA GLU A 88 17.28 9.56 14.58
C GLU A 88 16.40 10.81 14.74
N GLY A 89 15.43 10.74 15.66
CA GLY A 89 14.43 11.81 15.82
C GLY A 89 13.39 11.75 14.70
N GLU A 90 13.19 12.86 13.97
CA GLU A 90 12.29 12.91 12.80
C GLU A 90 13.04 12.70 11.46
N LYS A 91 14.35 12.38 11.53
CA LYS A 91 15.22 12.27 10.35
C LYS A 91 15.48 10.81 10.01
N GLY A 92 15.12 10.43 8.78
CA GLY A 92 15.46 9.13 8.22
C GLY A 92 16.90 9.08 7.71
N LEU A 93 17.13 8.29 6.66
CA LEU A 93 18.44 8.10 6.05
C LEU A 93 19.05 9.40 5.53
N ASP A 94 20.38 9.51 5.67
CA ASP A 94 21.13 10.56 4.99
C ASP A 94 21.01 10.41 3.46
N LYS A 95 21.30 11.50 2.72
CA LYS A 95 21.16 11.53 1.25
C LYS A 95 21.92 10.41 0.54
N LYS A 96 23.14 10.09 0.99
CA LYS A 96 23.95 9.06 0.32
C LYS A 96 23.34 7.68 0.54
N SER A 97 22.90 7.39 1.76
CA SER A 97 22.23 6.12 2.10
C SER A 97 20.88 5.97 1.40
N ALA A 98 20.10 7.06 1.32
CA ALA A 98 18.84 7.11 0.59
C ALA A 98 19.00 6.83 -0.91
N GLU A 99 20.02 7.41 -1.56
CA GLU A 99 20.33 7.16 -2.97
C GLU A 99 20.71 5.69 -3.22
N ILE A 100 21.53 5.09 -2.35
CA ILE A 100 21.91 3.67 -2.46
C ILE A 100 20.68 2.77 -2.35
N LEU A 101 19.79 3.04 -1.38
CA LEU A 101 18.55 2.29 -1.20
C LEU A 101 17.63 2.47 -2.41
N LYS A 102 17.45 3.70 -2.89
CA LYS A 102 16.67 4.00 -4.08
C LYS A 102 17.18 3.23 -5.30
N ASP A 103 18.49 3.21 -5.55
CA ASP A 103 19.07 2.51 -6.71
C ASP A 103 18.82 1.01 -6.62
N PHE A 104 18.96 0.46 -5.41
CA PHE A 104 18.62 -0.92 -5.15
C PHE A 104 17.14 -1.20 -5.48
N ILE A 105 16.20 -0.42 -4.95
CA ILE A 105 14.75 -0.67 -5.14
C ILE A 105 14.31 -0.46 -6.59
N ILE A 106 14.75 0.61 -7.24
CA ILE A 106 14.46 0.85 -8.65
C ILE A 106 14.94 -0.32 -9.51
N SER A 107 16.12 -0.88 -9.23
CA SER A 107 16.62 -2.08 -9.94
C SER A 107 15.76 -3.33 -9.74
N LYS A 108 14.97 -3.39 -8.66
CA LYS A 108 14.04 -4.51 -8.38
C LYS A 108 12.67 -4.27 -8.98
N PHE A 109 12.20 -3.03 -8.91
CA PHE A 109 10.88 -2.65 -9.40
C PHE A 109 10.89 -2.65 -10.93
N PHE A 110 11.95 -2.15 -11.55
CA PHE A 110 12.06 -2.00 -13.00
C PHE A 110 13.37 -2.59 -13.52
N PRO A 111 13.53 -3.93 -13.49
CA PRO A 111 14.77 -4.60 -13.90
C PRO A 111 15.09 -4.45 -15.39
N ASN A 112 14.06 -4.25 -16.21
CA ASN A 112 14.16 -3.89 -17.62
C ASN A 112 13.62 -2.46 -17.75
N LEU A 113 14.50 -1.47 -17.91
CA LEU A 113 14.16 -0.03 -17.98
C LEU A 113 13.38 0.36 -19.25
N SER A 114 12.48 -0.50 -19.75
CA SER A 114 11.49 -0.17 -20.78
C SER A 114 10.28 0.60 -20.22
N ALA A 115 10.23 0.81 -18.90
CA ALA A 115 9.24 1.66 -18.24
C ALA A 115 9.39 3.12 -18.70
N ASP A 116 8.28 3.84 -18.80
CA ASP A 116 8.26 5.28 -19.10
C ASP A 116 9.21 6.03 -18.14
N ASP A 117 10.16 6.78 -18.70
CA ASP A 117 11.15 7.60 -17.98
C ASP A 117 10.47 8.52 -16.96
N GLY A 118 9.25 8.98 -17.26
CA GLY A 118 8.43 9.77 -16.34
C GLY A 118 7.98 9.01 -15.09
N MET A 119 7.56 7.75 -15.22
CA MET A 119 7.11 6.92 -14.09
C MET A 119 8.28 6.55 -13.19
N VAL A 120 9.39 6.09 -13.78
CA VAL A 120 10.59 5.69 -13.02
C VAL A 120 11.13 6.87 -12.22
N LYS A 121 11.12 8.07 -12.81
CA LYS A 121 11.51 9.30 -12.12
C LYS A 121 10.58 9.63 -10.95
N HIS A 122 9.27 9.52 -11.13
CA HIS A 122 8.31 9.77 -10.05
C HIS A 122 8.50 8.79 -8.87
N VAL A 123 8.61 7.49 -9.15
CA VAL A 123 8.86 6.46 -8.13
C VAL A 123 10.20 6.69 -7.43
N THR A 124 11.23 7.10 -8.18
CA THR A 124 12.54 7.45 -7.63
C THR A 124 12.46 8.58 -6.60
N GLU A 125 11.80 9.68 -6.94
CA GLU A 125 11.64 10.84 -6.05
C GLU A 125 10.82 10.48 -4.81
N ASP A 126 9.76 9.70 -4.99
CA ASP A 126 8.89 9.22 -3.91
C ASP A 126 9.65 8.34 -2.91
N ILE A 127 10.43 7.37 -3.38
CA ILE A 127 11.27 6.51 -2.53
C ILE A 127 12.26 7.33 -1.71
N ILE A 128 12.97 8.29 -2.34
CA ILE A 128 13.91 9.17 -1.63
C ILE A 128 13.18 9.93 -0.52
N ASN A 129 12.03 10.53 -0.83
CA ASN A 129 11.27 11.30 0.15
C ASN A 129 10.82 10.44 1.34
N LYS A 130 10.40 9.20 1.10
CA LYS A 130 9.98 8.24 2.14
C LYS A 130 11.12 7.86 3.07
N VAL A 131 12.28 7.47 2.52
CA VAL A 131 13.38 6.95 3.36
C VAL A 131 14.17 8.04 4.08
N GLN A 132 14.10 9.28 3.60
CA GLN A 132 14.73 10.43 4.27
C GLN A 132 13.85 11.02 5.39
N ARG A 133 12.61 10.56 5.52
CA ARG A 133 11.67 10.97 6.57
C ARG A 133 11.35 9.77 7.46
N GLU A 134 10.77 10.03 8.63
CA GLU A 134 10.09 8.97 9.37
C GLU A 134 8.85 8.58 8.56
N THR A 135 8.89 7.41 7.91
CA THR A 135 7.76 6.92 7.12
C THR A 135 7.60 5.42 7.32
N ILE A 136 6.36 5.05 7.60
CA ILE A 136 5.87 3.69 7.63
C ILE A 136 4.83 3.61 6.52
N THR A 137 5.12 2.85 5.47
CA THR A 137 4.22 2.72 4.31
C THR A 137 4.60 1.51 3.46
N ALA A 138 3.72 1.12 2.54
CA ALA A 138 3.95 0.09 1.56
C ALA A 138 3.49 0.52 0.18
N ASP A 139 4.28 0.16 -0.82
CA ASP A 139 4.00 0.46 -2.22
C ASP A 139 4.11 -0.78 -3.08
N TYR A 140 3.15 -0.89 -3.99
CA TYR A 140 3.18 -1.80 -5.12
C TYR A 140 2.76 -1.01 -6.36
N TYR A 141 3.74 -0.46 -7.08
CA TYR A 141 3.47 0.42 -8.22
C TYR A 141 3.01 -0.36 -9.45
N PRO A 142 2.23 0.28 -10.34
CA PRO A 142 1.90 -0.28 -11.65
C PRO A 142 3.16 -0.72 -12.41
N GLU A 143 3.07 -1.84 -13.11
CA GLU A 143 4.16 -2.39 -13.94
C GLU A 143 5.47 -2.68 -13.18
N SER A 144 5.44 -2.73 -11.85
CA SER A 144 6.60 -3.09 -11.05
C SER A 144 6.74 -4.61 -10.88
N CYS A 145 7.98 -5.07 -10.89
CA CYS A 145 8.35 -6.47 -10.65
C CYS A 145 8.63 -6.80 -9.17
N ALA A 146 8.27 -5.89 -8.27
CA ALA A 146 8.43 -6.05 -6.84
C ALA A 146 7.56 -5.03 -6.09
N ALA A 147 7.23 -5.33 -4.84
CA ALA A 147 6.64 -4.39 -3.90
C ALA A 147 7.63 -4.10 -2.76
N ALA A 148 7.42 -3.01 -2.02
CA ALA A 148 8.24 -2.68 -0.87
C ALA A 148 7.40 -2.18 0.31
N MET A 149 7.81 -2.58 1.51
CA MET A 149 7.40 -2.02 2.78
C MET A 149 8.56 -1.19 3.32
N PHE A 150 8.33 0.10 3.50
CA PHE A 150 9.28 1.05 4.05
C PHE A 150 8.99 1.19 5.55
N VAL A 151 9.87 0.64 6.38
CA VAL A 151 9.68 0.55 7.83
C VAL A 151 10.76 1.37 8.52
N ALA A 152 10.42 2.61 8.85
CA ALA A 152 11.17 3.42 9.79
C ALA A 152 11.18 2.76 11.19
N ALA A 153 12.35 2.39 11.69
CA ALA A 153 12.54 1.74 12.98
C ALA A 153 12.53 2.79 14.12
N THR A 154 11.36 3.35 14.39
CA THR A 154 11.17 4.42 15.36
C THR A 154 11.53 3.97 16.78
N ASN A 155 11.80 4.94 17.67
CA ASN A 155 12.04 4.69 19.09
C ASN A 155 10.76 4.63 19.93
N VAL A 156 9.60 4.89 19.32
CA VAL A 156 8.30 4.84 19.99
C VAL A 156 7.69 3.48 19.69
N LEU A 157 7.83 2.56 20.64
CA LEU A 157 7.28 1.22 20.54
C LEU A 157 6.21 1.04 21.62
N ASP A 158 4.96 0.88 21.19
CA ASP A 158 3.84 0.62 22.10
C ASP A 158 3.98 -0.72 22.84
N PHE A 159 4.71 -1.67 22.24
CA PHE A 159 5.04 -2.98 22.80
C PHE A 159 6.29 -3.58 22.12
N LYS A 160 6.87 -4.64 22.73
CA LYS A 160 8.18 -5.22 22.38
C LYS A 160 8.36 -5.62 20.90
N ASN A 161 7.30 -6.03 20.21
CA ASN A 161 7.34 -6.43 18.79
C ASN A 161 6.48 -5.52 17.90
N TYR A 162 6.38 -4.24 18.24
CA TYR A 162 5.58 -3.27 17.49
C TYR A 162 5.99 -3.20 16.01
N LEU A 163 7.28 -3.19 15.69
CA LEU A 163 7.72 -3.20 14.29
C LEU A 163 7.30 -4.46 13.52
N GLY A 164 7.18 -5.61 14.19
CA GLY A 164 6.62 -6.82 13.58
C GLY A 164 5.13 -6.68 13.27
N LYS A 165 4.37 -6.01 14.16
CA LYS A 165 2.97 -5.63 13.88
C LYS A 165 2.88 -4.73 12.66
N ILE A 166 3.77 -3.74 12.55
CA ILE A 166 3.83 -2.85 11.39
C ILE A 166 4.10 -3.63 10.11
N VAL A 167 4.96 -4.64 10.13
CA VAL A 167 5.18 -5.51 8.96
C VAL A 167 3.89 -6.23 8.54
N PHE A 168 3.06 -6.69 9.48
CA PHE A 168 1.76 -7.27 9.14
C PHE A 168 0.81 -6.24 8.52
N HIS A 169 0.73 -5.05 9.12
CA HIS A 169 -0.06 -3.91 8.61
C HIS A 169 0.34 -3.55 7.18
N GLU A 170 1.63 -3.34 6.94
CA GLU A 170 2.15 -2.93 5.64
C GLU A 170 2.04 -4.05 4.60
N PHE A 171 2.13 -5.32 5.01
CA PHE A 171 1.88 -6.44 4.10
C PHE A 171 0.41 -6.49 3.66
N HIS A 172 -0.53 -6.10 4.52
CA HIS A 172 -1.93 -5.93 4.13
C HIS A 172 -2.06 -4.89 3.01
N HIS A 173 -1.35 -3.77 3.09
CA HIS A 173 -1.35 -2.75 2.03
C HIS A 173 -0.72 -3.24 0.72
N VAL A 174 0.33 -4.07 0.78
CA VAL A 174 0.87 -4.72 -0.43
C VAL A 174 -0.16 -5.66 -1.05
N TRP A 175 -0.86 -6.44 -0.22
CA TRP A 175 -1.92 -7.33 -0.67
C TRP A 175 -3.11 -6.57 -1.27
N ASP A 176 -3.56 -5.51 -0.60
CA ASP A 176 -4.65 -4.63 -1.03
C ASP A 176 -4.29 -3.94 -2.36
N SER A 177 -3.08 -3.40 -2.49
CA SER A 177 -2.59 -2.84 -3.75
C SER A 177 -2.28 -3.88 -4.84
N SER A 178 -2.37 -5.18 -4.55
CA SER A 178 -2.15 -6.22 -5.57
C SER A 178 -3.36 -6.40 -6.48
N PHE A 179 -3.11 -6.93 -7.69
CA PHE A 179 -4.13 -7.25 -8.70
C PHE A 179 -5.28 -8.16 -8.19
N TYR A 180 -5.10 -8.83 -7.05
CA TYR A 180 -6.13 -9.71 -6.50
C TYR A 180 -7.22 -8.97 -5.73
N ALA A 181 -6.91 -7.81 -5.14
CA ALA A 181 -7.85 -7.01 -4.37
C ALA A 181 -8.37 -5.77 -5.13
N ASN A 182 -7.66 -5.31 -6.18
CA ASN A 182 -8.03 -4.13 -6.97
C ASN A 182 -8.20 -4.41 -8.48
N SER A 183 -8.66 -3.40 -9.23
CA SER A 183 -8.73 -3.44 -10.68
C SER A 183 -7.35 -3.75 -11.31
N PRO A 184 -7.27 -4.21 -12.56
CA PRO A 184 -6.01 -4.36 -13.29
C PRO A 184 -5.08 -3.14 -13.27
N GLN A 185 -5.63 -1.96 -13.00
CA GLN A 185 -4.97 -0.67 -12.94
C GLN A 185 -4.51 -0.29 -11.51
N GLY A 186 -4.90 -1.04 -10.48
CA GLY A 186 -4.57 -0.75 -9.08
C GLY A 186 -5.44 0.32 -8.44
N ASP A 187 -6.60 0.63 -9.01
CA ASP A 187 -7.53 1.60 -8.45
C ASP A 187 -8.19 1.04 -7.19
N ARG A 188 -8.07 1.76 -6.07
CA ARG A 188 -8.72 1.42 -4.79
C ARG A 188 -10.18 1.86 -4.82
N GLU A 189 -11.11 0.92 -4.64
CA GLU A 189 -12.54 1.24 -4.57
C GLU A 189 -12.96 1.70 -3.16
N ASN A 190 -12.22 1.29 -2.13
CA ASN A 190 -12.53 1.59 -0.74
C ASN A 190 -11.89 2.92 -0.27
N PRO A 191 -12.58 3.68 0.60
CA PRO A 191 -12.04 4.90 1.17
C PRO A 191 -10.83 4.65 2.08
N ALA A 192 -9.91 5.60 2.14
CA ALA A 192 -8.63 5.46 2.86
C ALA A 192 -8.79 5.02 4.33
N TRP A 193 -9.79 5.54 5.05
CA TRP A 193 -10.02 5.18 6.45
C TRP A 193 -10.35 3.70 6.63
N MET A 194 -11.03 3.09 5.66
CA MET A 194 -11.38 1.67 5.70
C MET A 194 -10.15 0.82 5.44
N ASN A 195 -9.32 1.18 4.45
CA ASN A 195 -8.11 0.43 4.12
C ASN A 195 -7.10 0.47 5.27
N GLU A 196 -6.84 1.65 5.84
CA GLU A 196 -5.96 1.76 7.01
C GLU A 196 -6.54 1.05 8.24
N GLY A 197 -7.86 1.11 8.45
CA GLY A 197 -8.52 0.41 9.55
C GLY A 197 -8.43 -1.12 9.44
N MET A 198 -8.53 -1.66 8.23
CA MET A 198 -8.39 -3.10 7.97
C MET A 198 -6.95 -3.58 8.11
N ALA A 199 -5.98 -2.81 7.60
CA ALA A 199 -4.55 -3.08 7.80
C ALA A 199 -4.17 -3.06 9.29
N GLU A 200 -4.67 -2.08 10.04
CA GLU A 200 -4.45 -1.97 11.48
C GLU A 200 -5.03 -3.18 12.23
N TYR A 201 -6.27 -3.54 11.89
CA TYR A 201 -6.95 -4.70 12.46
C TYR A 201 -6.18 -6.01 12.21
N ASP A 202 -5.74 -6.26 10.96
CA ASP A 202 -4.98 -7.47 10.62
C ASP A 202 -3.65 -7.53 11.37
N GLY A 203 -2.93 -6.41 11.42
CA GLY A 203 -1.68 -6.29 12.18
C GLY A 203 -1.86 -6.61 13.67
N LEU A 204 -2.91 -6.09 14.30
CA LEU A 204 -3.22 -6.34 15.71
C LEU A 204 -3.63 -7.79 15.99
N ILE A 205 -4.49 -8.37 15.15
CA ILE A 205 -4.95 -9.76 15.31
C ILE A 205 -3.78 -10.75 15.21
N LYS A 206 -2.91 -10.58 14.21
CA LYS A 206 -1.70 -11.41 14.05
C LYS A 206 -0.75 -11.22 15.25
N SER A 207 -0.58 -10.00 15.72
CA SER A 207 0.27 -9.71 16.89
C SER A 207 -0.27 -10.34 18.17
N MET A 208 -1.58 -10.39 18.36
CA MET A 208 -2.21 -11.09 19.49
C MET A 208 -2.06 -12.60 19.37
N ALA A 209 -2.21 -13.17 18.16
CA ALA A 209 -2.00 -14.61 17.94
C ALA A 209 -0.57 -15.06 18.29
N LEU A 210 0.41 -14.17 18.13
CA LEU A 210 1.82 -14.39 18.49
C LEU A 210 2.17 -14.00 19.93
N ASN A 211 1.17 -13.62 20.75
CA ASN A 211 1.34 -13.15 22.13
C ASN A 211 2.26 -11.92 22.28
N TRP A 212 2.30 -11.04 21.28
CA TRP A 212 3.10 -9.80 21.32
C TRP A 212 2.36 -8.65 22.00
N THR A 213 1.03 -8.68 21.90
CA THR A 213 0.12 -7.77 22.57
C THR A 213 -1.11 -8.57 23.03
N ASN A 214 -2.11 -7.91 23.60
CA ASN A 214 -3.28 -8.57 24.18
C ASN A 214 -4.57 -7.77 23.97
N GLN A 215 -5.70 -8.40 24.32
CA GLN A 215 -7.02 -7.80 24.22
C GLN A 215 -7.16 -6.50 25.03
N ASN A 216 -6.45 -6.35 26.15
CA ASN A 216 -6.51 -5.11 26.94
C ASN A 216 -5.89 -3.94 26.17
N TYR A 217 -4.75 -4.15 25.51
CA TYR A 217 -4.15 -3.13 24.64
C TYR A 217 -5.13 -2.71 23.52
N PHE A 218 -5.73 -3.69 22.83
CA PHE A 218 -6.76 -3.40 21.81
C PHE A 218 -7.92 -2.58 22.38
N ASN A 219 -8.47 -2.99 23.53
CA ASN A 219 -9.57 -2.28 24.17
C ASN A 219 -9.18 -0.85 24.58
N THR A 220 -7.94 -0.66 25.04
CA THR A 220 -7.39 0.67 25.35
C THR A 220 -7.31 1.54 24.11
N GLU A 221 -6.78 1.03 23.00
CA GLU A 221 -6.69 1.78 21.74
C GLU A 221 -8.06 2.15 21.19
N ILE A 222 -9.03 1.22 21.21
CA ILE A 222 -10.41 1.51 20.84
C ILE A 222 -11.03 2.58 21.76
N SER A 223 -10.76 2.53 23.06
CA SER A 223 -11.22 3.55 24.01
C SER A 223 -10.59 4.92 23.73
N ASN A 224 -9.29 4.96 23.41
CA ASN A 224 -8.57 6.17 23.05
C ASN A 224 -9.12 6.78 21.77
N ILE A 225 -9.35 5.98 20.73
CA ILE A 225 -9.95 6.40 19.46
C ILE A 225 -11.35 6.96 19.70
N LYS A 226 -12.22 6.23 20.42
CA LYS A 226 -13.56 6.70 20.77
C LYS A 226 -13.52 8.04 21.52
N SER A 227 -12.59 8.19 22.46
CA SER A 227 -12.44 9.43 23.23
C SER A 227 -12.02 10.61 22.34
N LYS A 228 -11.10 10.38 21.40
CA LYS A 228 -10.68 11.37 20.40
C LYS A 228 -11.83 11.75 19.45
N LEU A 229 -12.63 10.79 19.01
CA LEU A 229 -13.80 11.04 18.18
C LEU A 229 -14.84 11.87 18.94
N ILE A 230 -15.16 11.50 20.18
CA ILE A 230 -16.12 12.24 21.02
C ILE A 230 -15.67 13.69 21.24
N SER A 231 -14.37 13.92 21.46
CA SER A 231 -13.83 15.27 21.65
C SER A 231 -13.72 16.07 20.35
N ASN A 232 -13.85 15.43 19.19
CA ASN A 232 -13.79 16.06 17.88
C ASN A 232 -14.97 15.59 16.99
N PRO A 233 -16.21 15.98 17.32
CA PRO A 233 -17.41 15.48 16.65
C PRO A 233 -17.47 15.79 15.14
N SER A 234 -16.67 16.74 14.66
CA SER A 234 -16.47 16.99 13.23
C SER A 234 -15.92 15.79 12.45
N TYR A 235 -15.24 14.84 13.11
CA TYR A 235 -14.79 13.58 12.50
C TYR A 235 -15.83 12.45 12.61
N ILE A 236 -16.90 12.64 13.38
CA ILE A 236 -18.00 11.66 13.52
C ILE A 236 -19.07 11.88 12.45
N ASP A 237 -19.27 13.13 12.02
CA ASP A 237 -20.39 13.54 11.16
C ASP A 237 -19.93 13.76 9.70
N ILE A 238 -19.39 12.73 9.04
CA ILE A 238 -18.94 12.79 7.62
C ILE A 238 -20.11 12.62 6.63
N ASP A 239 -21.35 12.41 7.11
CA ASP A 239 -22.56 12.24 6.29
C ASP A 239 -23.51 13.46 6.34
N LYS A 240 -22.98 14.68 6.19
CA LYS A 240 -23.80 15.85 5.86
C LYS A 240 -23.15 16.67 4.75
N ASP A 241 -23.19 16.11 3.54
CA ASP A 241 -23.60 16.79 2.30
C ASP A 241 -23.79 15.77 1.17
#